data_AF-A0A3S1BFS1-F1
#
_entry.id   AF-A0A3S1BFS1-F1
#
_cell.length_a   1.000
_cell.length_b   1.000
_cell.length_c   1.000
_cell.angle_alpha   90.00
_cell.angle_beta   90.00
_cell.angle_gamma   90.00
#
_symmetry.space_group_name_H-M   'P 1'
#
loop_
_entity.id
_entity.type
_entity.pdbx_description
1 polymer ?
#
loop_
_entity_poly.entity_id
_entity_poly.type
_entity_poly.pdbx_seq_one_letter_code
_entity_poly.pdbx_strand_id
1 'polypeptide(L)'
;MDRSSSTTSVEENDLMERYPHFKTYKACQSKAFMTGSFTLLMGTACTFLVMDHWFQRFKPSVSRNWLIAGPILVGTMSAYAVTMGQSIYCQNMWMAMEDRHSVITSAKERLTERLREEEES
;
A
#
# COMPACT_ATOMS: atom_id res chain seq x y z
N MET A 1 28.52 5.31 -7.13
CA MET A 1 27.17 4.91 -6.67
C MET A 1 26.23 4.59 -7.84
N ASP A 2 26.65 4.76 -9.10
CA ASP A 2 25.82 4.56 -10.30
C ASP A 2 25.51 3.11 -10.70
N ARG A 3 26.35 2.14 -10.31
CA ARG A 3 26.20 0.75 -10.78
C ARG A 3 24.92 0.08 -10.27
N SER A 4 24.39 0.45 -9.09
CA SER A 4 23.12 -0.11 -8.60
C SER A 4 21.90 0.43 -9.34
N SER A 5 21.99 1.65 -9.88
CA SER A 5 20.90 2.31 -10.61
C SER A 5 20.81 1.85 -12.06
N SER A 6 21.94 1.47 -12.68
CA SER A 6 21.96 0.90 -14.04
C SER A 6 21.49 -0.56 -14.10
N THR A 7 21.77 -1.37 -13.07
CA THR A 7 21.33 -2.77 -13.07
C THR A 7 19.81 -2.88 -12.88
N THR A 8 19.25 -2.06 -12.00
CA THR A 8 17.79 -2.01 -11.77
C THR A 8 17.02 -1.56 -13.00
N SER A 9 17.53 -0.59 -13.76
CA SER A 9 16.85 -0.12 -14.97
C SER A 9 16.84 -1.16 -16.10
N VAL A 10 17.89 -1.99 -16.24
CA VAL A 10 17.92 -3.08 -17.23
C VAL A 10 16.89 -4.15 -16.88
N GLU A 11 16.86 -4.62 -15.62
CA GLU A 11 15.86 -5.59 -15.15
C GLU A 11 14.42 -5.05 -15.27
N GLU A 12 14.21 -3.75 -15.04
CA GLU A 12 12.91 -3.13 -15.22
C GLU A 12 12.44 -3.14 -16.68
N ASN A 13 13.34 -2.93 -17.63
CA ASN A 13 13.01 -2.98 -19.05
C ASN A 13 12.64 -4.41 -19.50
N ASP A 14 13.41 -5.41 -19.06
CA ASP A 14 13.11 -6.83 -19.35
C ASP A 14 11.75 -7.25 -18.76
N LEU A 15 11.43 -6.77 -17.54
CA LEU A 15 10.14 -6.99 -16.90
C LEU A 15 8.99 -6.25 -17.60
N MET A 16 9.24 -5.06 -18.13
CA MET A 16 8.25 -4.30 -18.90
C MET A 16 7.95 -4.93 -20.26
N GLU A 17 8.95 -5.55 -20.89
CA GLU A 17 8.78 -6.34 -22.11
C GLU A 17 7.93 -7.59 -21.85
N ARG A 18 8.15 -8.25 -20.70
CA ARG A 18 7.40 -9.42 -20.30
C ARG A 18 5.98 -9.10 -19.80
N TYR A 19 5.80 -7.95 -19.14
CA TYR A 19 4.55 -7.51 -18.53
C TYR A 19 4.26 -6.04 -18.90
N PRO A 20 3.51 -5.78 -19.99
CA PRO A 20 3.27 -4.42 -20.48
C PRO A 20 2.53 -3.52 -19.46
N HIS A 21 1.86 -4.12 -18.48
CA HIS A 21 1.10 -3.42 -17.43
C HIS A 21 1.86 -3.25 -16.10
N PHE A 22 3.13 -3.67 -16.04
CA PHE A 22 3.97 -3.52 -14.84
C PHE A 22 4.24 -2.05 -14.48
N LYS A 23 4.30 -1.18 -15.49
CA LYS A 23 4.51 0.26 -15.30
C LYS A 23 3.36 0.91 -14.54
N THR A 24 2.12 0.53 -14.83
CA THR A 24 0.92 1.04 -14.15
C THR A 24 0.86 0.59 -12.69
N TYR A 25 1.23 -0.67 -12.42
CA TYR A 25 1.37 -1.17 -11.06
C TYR A 25 2.44 -0.42 -10.27
N LYS A 26 3.64 -0.25 -10.83
CA LYS A 26 4.72 0.51 -10.18
C LYS A 26 4.35 1.96 -9.91
N ALA A 27 3.65 2.62 -10.84
CA ALA A 27 3.13 3.96 -10.63
C ALA A 27 2.11 4.02 -9.47
N CYS A 28 1.26 3.00 -9.34
CA CYS A 28 0.34 2.88 -8.22
C CYS A 28 1.08 2.68 -6.89
N GLN A 29 2.07 1.78 -6.87
CA GLN A 29 2.85 1.46 -5.67
C GLN A 29 3.69 2.65 -5.18
N SER A 30 4.35 3.38 -6.07
CA SER A 30 5.14 4.56 -5.70
C SER A 30 4.23 5.69 -5.20
N LYS A 31 3.06 5.88 -5.80
CA LYS A 31 2.05 6.84 -5.35
C LYS A 31 1.48 6.48 -3.97
N ALA A 32 1.20 5.20 -3.74
CA ALA A 32 0.79 4.68 -2.44
C ALA A 32 1.85 4.98 -1.37
N PHE A 33 3.12 4.70 -1.67
CA PHE A 33 4.25 4.97 -0.78
C PHE A 33 4.43 6.46 -0.48
N MET A 34 4.38 7.34 -1.49
CA MET A 34 4.43 8.80 -1.29
C MET A 34 3.29 9.30 -0.42
N THR A 35 2.07 8.80 -0.66
CA THR A 35 0.89 9.19 0.09
C THR A 35 0.98 8.72 1.54
N GLY A 36 1.42 7.48 1.78
CA GLY A 36 1.66 6.96 3.12
C GLY A 36 2.73 7.74 3.88
N SER A 37 3.85 8.04 3.22
CA SER A 37 4.96 8.83 3.81
C SER A 37 4.51 10.25 4.18
N PHE A 38 3.79 10.91 3.27
CA PHE A 38 3.24 12.24 3.53
C PHE A 38 2.26 12.23 4.70
N THR A 39 1.37 11.23 4.74
CA THR A 39 0.38 11.08 5.82
C THR A 39 1.04 10.80 7.16
N LEU A 40 2.11 9.99 7.19
CA LEU A 40 2.89 9.74 8.40
C LEU A 40 3.50 11.04 8.93
N LEU A 41 4.18 11.81 8.06
CA LEU A 41 4.85 13.04 8.46
C LEU A 41 3.86 14.10 8.93
N MET A 42 2.80 14.36 8.16
CA MET A 42 1.76 15.31 8.54
C MET A 42 0.99 14.86 9.78
N GLY A 43 0.60 13.59 9.86
CA GLY A 43 -0.13 13.04 11.00
C GLY A 43 0.67 13.13 12.30
N THR A 44 1.95 12.78 12.24
CA THR A 44 2.86 12.88 13.40
C THR A 44 3.10 14.33 13.80
N ALA A 45 3.32 15.23 12.84
CA ALA A 45 3.53 16.65 13.11
C ALA A 45 2.28 17.29 13.73
N CYS A 46 1.10 17.05 13.17
CA CYS A 46 -0.16 17.56 13.70
C CYS A 46 -0.44 17.03 15.11
N THR A 47 -0.28 15.72 15.34
CA THR A 47 -0.49 15.14 16.67
C THR A 47 0.51 15.66 17.70
N PHE A 48 1.78 15.87 17.31
CA PHE A 48 2.78 16.47 18.19
C PHE A 48 2.40 17.90 18.60
N LEU A 49 1.98 18.75 17.66
CA LEU A 49 1.55 20.12 17.96
C LEU A 49 0.34 20.16 18.89
N VAL A 50 -0.65 19.29 18.66
CA VAL A 50 -1.83 19.17 19.53
C VAL A 50 -1.44 18.70 20.92
N MET A 51 -0.59 17.67 21.02
CA MET A 51 -0.08 17.15 22.28
C MET A 51 0.71 18.21 23.05
N ASP A 52 1.61 18.95 22.39
CA ASP A 52 2.41 20.01 23.01
C ASP A 52 1.53 21.15 23.53
N HIS A 53 0.58 21.63 22.72
CA HIS A 53 -0.37 22.67 23.14
C HIS A 53 -1.23 22.22 24.34
N TRP A 54 -1.70 20.97 24.32
CA TRP A 54 -2.51 20.41 25.40
C TRP A 54 -1.70 20.21 26.69
N PHE A 55 -0.44 19.78 26.58
CA PHE A 55 0.47 19.67 27.72
C PHE A 55 0.80 21.01 28.35
N GLN A 56 1.03 22.06 27.54
CA GLN A 56 1.23 23.41 28.05
C GLN A 56 -0.02 23.94 28.77
N ARG A 57 -1.22 23.62 28.27
CA ARG A 57 -2.49 24.09 28.81
C ARG A 57 -2.90 23.39 30.12
N PHE A 58 -2.75 22.07 30.19
CA PHE A 58 -3.26 21.24 31.29
C PHE A 58 -2.18 20.77 32.27
N LYS A 59 -0.89 20.99 31.97
CA LYS A 59 0.28 20.51 32.75
C LYS A 59 0.07 19.12 33.37
N PRO A 60 -0.34 18.11 32.60
CA PRO A 60 -0.52 16.78 33.15
C PRO A 60 0.82 16.22 33.65
N SER A 61 0.80 15.49 34.77
CA SER A 61 1.97 14.88 35.44
C SER A 61 2.56 13.67 34.68
N VAL A 62 2.51 13.70 33.35
CA VAL A 62 2.90 12.60 32.48
C VAL A 62 4.36 12.78 32.05
N SER A 63 5.11 11.67 32.01
CA SER A 63 6.53 11.66 31.63
C SER A 63 6.74 12.23 30.22
N ARG A 64 7.79 13.05 30.06
CA ARG A 64 8.19 13.66 28.77
C ARG A 64 8.38 12.63 27.64
N ASN A 65 8.67 11.38 27.99
CA ASN A 65 8.80 10.27 27.03
C ASN A 65 7.47 9.96 26.31
N TRP A 66 6.32 10.13 26.98
CA TRP A 66 5.00 9.90 26.39
C TRP A 66 4.64 10.94 25.33
N LEU A 67 5.13 12.18 25.50
CA LEU A 67 4.94 13.27 24.54
C LEU A 67 5.53 12.94 23.16
N ILE A 68 6.58 12.12 23.13
CA ILE A 68 7.29 11.73 21.91
C ILE A 68 6.79 10.37 21.42
N ALA A 69 6.63 9.40 22.32
CA ALA A 69 6.18 8.06 21.97
C ALA A 69 4.74 8.04 21.42
N GLY A 70 3.83 8.87 21.97
CA GLY A 70 2.43 8.94 21.54
C GLY A 70 2.26 9.30 20.07
N PRO A 71 2.78 10.45 19.60
CA PRO A 71 2.71 10.86 18.19
C PRO A 71 3.35 9.85 17.25
N ILE A 72 4.48 9.23 17.64
CA ILE A 72 5.15 8.22 16.82
C ILE A 72 4.29 6.96 16.66
N LEU A 73 3.70 6.45 17.76
CA LEU A 73 2.82 5.30 17.71
C LEU A 73 1.58 5.59 16.86
N VAL A 74 0.93 6.74 17.07
CA VAL A 74 -0.25 7.15 16.30
C VAL A 74 0.09 7.37 14.83
N GLY A 75 1.21 8.04 14.53
CA GLY A 75 1.72 8.26 13.18
C GLY A 75 2.01 6.95 12.46
N THR A 76 2.61 5.98 13.14
CA THR A 76 2.91 4.65 12.57
C THR A 76 1.65 3.85 12.29
N MET A 77 0.72 3.78 13.24
CA MET A 77 -0.54 3.05 13.07
C MET A 77 -1.41 3.65 11.97
N SER A 78 -1.51 4.99 11.92
CA SER A 78 -2.27 5.69 10.88
C SER A 78 -1.63 5.51 9.50
N ALA A 79 -0.32 5.63 9.39
CA ALA A 79 0.40 5.38 8.14
C ALA A 79 0.25 3.93 7.67
N TYR A 80 0.29 2.97 8.59
CA TYR A 80 0.07 1.56 8.27
C TYR A 80 -1.33 1.33 7.70
N ALA A 81 -2.37 1.88 8.33
CA ALA A 81 -3.74 1.76 7.85
C ALA A 81 -3.93 2.35 6.44
N VAL A 82 -3.38 3.55 6.21
CA VAL A 82 -3.44 4.21 4.89
C VAL A 82 -2.65 3.42 3.84
N THR A 83 -1.47 2.93 4.20
CA THR A 83 -0.63 2.13 3.31
C THR A 83 -1.35 0.83 2.93
N MET A 84 -1.95 0.14 3.89
CA MET A 84 -2.66 -1.11 3.65
C MET A 84 -3.85 -0.93 2.69
N GLY A 85 -4.63 0.14 2.87
CA GLY A 85 -5.75 0.45 1.96
C GLY A 85 -5.29 0.74 0.52
N GLN A 86 -4.22 1.53 0.37
CA GLN A 86 -3.63 1.82 -0.93
C GLN A 86 -3.02 0.57 -1.59
N SER A 87 -2.36 -0.29 -0.80
CA SER A 87 -1.80 -1.55 -1.29
C SER A 87 -2.88 -2.48 -1.84
N ILE A 88 -4.02 -2.64 -1.15
CA ILE A 88 -5.15 -3.45 -1.63
C ILE A 88 -5.69 -2.90 -2.95
N TYR A 89 -5.79 -1.57 -3.10
CA TYR A 89 -6.24 -0.95 -4.34
C TYR A 89 -5.30 -1.28 -5.52
N CYS A 90 -3.99 -1.16 -5.31
CA CYS A 90 -3.00 -1.49 -6.34
C CYS A 90 -3.02 -3.00 -6.67
N GLN A 91 -3.22 -3.86 -5.68
CA GLN A 91 -3.36 -5.32 -5.89
C GLN A 91 -4.62 -5.65 -6.69
N ASN A 92 -5.77 -5.05 -6.38
CA ASN A 92 -7.00 -5.27 -7.12
C ASN A 92 -6.87 -4.82 -8.58
N MET A 93 -6.21 -3.68 -8.83
CA MET A 93 -5.92 -3.22 -10.19
C MET A 93 -5.02 -4.20 -10.93
N TRP A 94 -3.99 -4.73 -10.27
CA TRP A 94 -3.14 -5.77 -10.86
C TRP A 94 -3.93 -7.02 -11.22
N MET A 95 -4.72 -7.55 -10.28
CA MET A 95 -5.54 -8.74 -10.49
C MET A 95 -6.56 -8.56 -11.61
N ALA A 96 -7.20 -7.40 -11.73
CA ALA A 96 -8.13 -7.11 -12.83
C ALA A 96 -7.45 -7.06 -14.21
N MET A 97 -6.18 -6.67 -14.27
CA MET A 97 -5.40 -6.69 -15.51
C MET A 97 -4.88 -8.10 -15.83
N GLU A 98 -4.52 -8.88 -14.80
CA GLU A 98 -4.07 -10.27 -14.93
C GLU A 98 -5.23 -11.21 -15.32
N ASP A 99 -6.47 -10.94 -14.90
CA ASP A 99 -7.62 -11.85 -15.08
C ASP A 99 -7.91 -12.23 -16.54
N ARG A 100 -7.48 -11.39 -17.50
CA ARG A 100 -7.55 -11.68 -18.95
C ARG A 100 -6.60 -12.81 -19.38
N HIS A 101 -5.53 -13.08 -18.63
CA HIS A 101 -4.51 -14.10 -18.90
C HIS A 101 -4.27 -15.08 -17.74
N SER A 102 -5.02 -14.96 -16.63
CA SER A 102 -4.79 -15.76 -15.43
C SER A 102 -5.38 -17.17 -15.55
N VAL A 103 -4.67 -18.15 -14.98
CA VAL A 103 -5.13 -19.54 -14.77
C VAL A 103 -6.45 -19.62 -13.98
N ILE A 104 -6.83 -18.56 -13.27
CA ILE A 104 -8.08 -18.47 -12.50
C ILE A 104 -9.29 -18.39 -13.44
N THR A 105 -9.19 -17.71 -14.58
CA THR A 105 -10.27 -17.70 -15.60
C THR A 105 -10.57 -19.12 -16.07
N SER A 106 -9.56 -19.90 -16.44
CA SER A 106 -9.77 -21.31 -16.82
C SER A 106 -10.27 -22.19 -15.68
N ALA A 107 -10.01 -21.85 -14.41
CA ALA A 107 -10.57 -22.58 -13.27
C ALA A 107 -12.04 -22.21 -13.03
N LYS A 108 -12.40 -20.93 -13.22
CA LYS A 108 -13.77 -20.41 -13.08
C LYS A 108 -14.68 -20.91 -14.19
N GLU A 109 -14.20 -20.96 -15.43
CA GLU A 109 -14.92 -21.60 -16.54
C GLU A 109 -15.24 -23.06 -16.22
N ARG A 110 -14.22 -23.85 -15.83
CA ARG A 110 -14.41 -25.26 -15.44
C ARG A 110 -15.42 -25.43 -14.30
N LEU A 111 -15.39 -24.56 -13.30
CA LEU A 111 -16.35 -24.60 -12.19
C LEU A 111 -17.77 -24.26 -12.67
N THR A 112 -17.91 -23.25 -13.52
CA THR A 112 -19.20 -22.84 -14.09
C THR A 112 -19.80 -23.95 -14.95
N GLU A 113 -18.96 -24.68 -15.68
CA GLU A 113 -19.36 -25.81 -16.50
C GLU A 113 -19.84 -26.99 -15.64
N ARG A 114 -19.12 -27.32 -14.55
CA ARG A 114 -19.60 -28.32 -13.58
C ARG A 114 -20.94 -27.96 -12.94
N LEU A 115 -21.13 -26.69 -12.59
CA LEU A 115 -22.40 -26.23 -11.99
C LEU A 115 -23.56 -26.35 -12.99
N ARG A 116 -23.33 -26.11 -14.29
CA ARG A 116 -24.31 -26.37 -15.33
C ARG A 116 -24.64 -27.85 -15.48
N GLU A 117 -23.64 -28.73 -15.38
CA GLU A 117 -23.84 -30.18 -15.43
C GLU A 117 -24.68 -30.70 -14.24
N GLU A 118 -24.48 -30.14 -13.04
CA GLU A 118 -25.30 -30.47 -11.86
C GLU A 118 -26.73 -29.94 -11.94
N GLU A 119 -26.97 -28.82 -12.65
CA GLU A 119 -28.30 -28.25 -12.82
C GLU A 119 -29.13 -28.97 -13.90
N GLU A 120 -28.46 -29.69 -14.82
CA GLU A 120 -29.10 -30.45 -15.91
C GLU A 120 -29.35 -31.93 -15.55
N SER A 121 -28.78 -32.43 -14.45
CA SER A 121 -28.96 -33.80 -13.93
C SER A 121 -30.06 -33.93 -12.88
#